data_AF-W2IRN8-F1
#
_entry.id   AF-W2IRN8-F1
#
_cell.length_a   1.000
_cell.length_b   1.000
_cell.length_c   1.000
_cell.angle_alpha   90.00
_cell.angle_beta   90.00
_cell.angle_gamma   90.00
#
_symmetry.space_group_name_H-M   'P 1'
#
loop_
_entity.id
_entity.type
_entity.pdbx_description
1 polymer ?
#
loop_
_entity_poly.entity_id
_entity_poly.type
_entity_poly.pdbx_seq_one_letter_code
_entity_poly.pdbx_strand_id
1 'polypeptide(L)'
;MSAFFGLTFLGSQGSFDPVKETPIHTFQGRDFQDAFMQTYRPGFSLYSESEEDVKAANAELDSATITLSQLPVMLRYLYKCPKGVDNVPGSARTLVGQAFRLQNGAGSSQSIDLATFLAQMDEICRHSQSMAAASAHNAYLKNGLPTREFVSNLDFRAKLVKHQRMEKDPRDKALAPVTDSITMGWYPPTIITKRMPNKSCEETRFASAMVKAGVYYY
;
A
#
# COMPACT_ATOMS: atom_id res chain seq x y z
N MET A 1 -18.57 -21.48 -14.54
CA MET A 1 -17.21 -21.11 -14.97
C MET A 1 -17.22 -21.03 -16.48
N SER A 2 -17.39 -19.83 -17.04
CA SER A 2 -17.23 -19.61 -18.49
C SER A 2 -15.77 -19.32 -18.75
N ALA A 3 -15.06 -20.28 -19.32
CA ALA A 3 -13.68 -20.10 -19.75
C ALA A 3 -13.67 -19.19 -20.99
N PHE A 4 -13.21 -17.95 -20.84
CA PHE A 4 -12.82 -17.10 -21.96
C PHE A 4 -11.52 -17.70 -22.55
N PHE A 5 -11.66 -18.61 -23.50
CA PHE A 5 -10.52 -19.27 -24.12
C PHE A 5 -9.66 -18.27 -24.90
N GLY A 6 -8.39 -18.14 -24.53
CA GLY A 6 -7.34 -17.52 -25.36
C GLY A 6 -7.15 -16.00 -25.24
N LEU A 7 -7.98 -15.29 -24.48
CA LEU A 7 -7.89 -13.81 -24.33
C LEU A 7 -7.24 -13.40 -23.01
N THR A 8 -6.07 -13.95 -22.69
CA THR A 8 -5.32 -13.61 -21.46
C THR A 8 -4.58 -12.27 -21.53
N PHE A 9 -4.44 -11.69 -22.73
CA PHE A 9 -3.72 -10.42 -22.95
C PHE A 9 -4.62 -9.17 -22.90
N LEU A 10 -5.94 -9.31 -22.76
CA LEU A 10 -6.88 -8.18 -22.76
C LEU A 10 -7.15 -7.58 -21.37
N GLY A 11 -6.24 -7.78 -20.42
CA GLY A 11 -6.29 -7.20 -19.08
C GLY A 11 -6.46 -8.24 -17.97
N SER A 12 -6.91 -7.78 -16.81
CA SER A 12 -7.10 -8.64 -15.63
C SER A 12 -8.12 -9.74 -15.90
N GLN A 13 -7.80 -10.98 -15.51
CA GLN A 13 -8.73 -12.11 -15.54
C GLN A 13 -9.91 -11.95 -14.56
N GLY A 14 -9.74 -11.10 -13.54
CA GLY A 14 -10.79 -10.74 -12.58
C GLY A 14 -10.83 -9.22 -12.38
N SER A 15 -11.92 -8.57 -12.82
CA SER A 15 -12.07 -7.11 -12.70
C SER A 15 -12.27 -6.63 -11.26
N PHE A 16 -12.67 -7.54 -10.36
CA PHE A 16 -12.94 -7.26 -8.95
C PHE A 16 -11.97 -7.97 -8.00
N ASP A 17 -11.03 -8.75 -8.54
CA ASP A 17 -9.91 -9.13 -7.72
C ASP A 17 -9.17 -7.84 -7.38
N PRO A 18 -8.94 -7.54 -6.08
CA PRO A 18 -8.06 -6.44 -5.73
C PRO A 18 -6.78 -6.69 -6.52
N VAL A 19 -6.35 -5.73 -7.35
CA VAL A 19 -5.10 -5.84 -8.11
C VAL A 19 -4.07 -6.30 -7.09
N LYS A 20 -3.69 -7.57 -7.21
CA LYS A 20 -2.94 -8.27 -6.16
C LYS A 20 -1.68 -7.44 -5.99
N GLU A 21 -1.52 -6.81 -4.82
CA GLU A 21 -0.28 -6.12 -4.49
C GLU A 21 0.85 -7.03 -4.93
N THR A 22 1.78 -6.55 -5.77
CA THR A 22 2.85 -7.39 -6.29
C THR A 22 3.59 -7.96 -5.08
N PRO A 23 3.44 -9.26 -4.78
CA PRO A 23 3.88 -9.76 -3.50
C PRO A 23 5.39 -9.96 -3.56
N ILE A 24 6.08 -9.81 -2.43
CA ILE A 24 7.55 -9.77 -2.43
C ILE A 24 8.21 -11.04 -2.99
N HIS A 25 7.51 -12.18 -2.92
CA HIS A 25 7.99 -13.47 -3.46
C HIS A 25 7.93 -13.59 -4.99
N THR A 26 7.45 -12.58 -5.73
CA THR A 26 7.52 -12.61 -7.20
C THR A 26 8.88 -12.18 -7.74
N PHE A 27 9.68 -11.48 -6.93
CA PHE A 27 11.00 -11.00 -7.33
C PHE A 27 12.03 -12.11 -7.19
N GLN A 28 13.02 -12.10 -8.08
CA GLN A 28 14.13 -13.05 -8.07
C GLN A 28 15.32 -12.50 -7.28
N GLY A 29 16.26 -13.37 -6.92
CA GLY A 29 17.53 -12.97 -6.26
C GLY A 29 18.26 -11.82 -6.97
N ARG A 30 18.22 -11.80 -8.30
CA ARG A 30 18.82 -10.72 -9.12
C ARG A 30 18.14 -9.38 -8.91
N ASP A 31 16.80 -9.36 -8.85
CA ASP A 31 16.04 -8.12 -8.64
C ASP A 31 16.37 -7.51 -7.26
N PHE A 32 16.56 -8.36 -6.25
CA PHE A 32 16.97 -7.92 -4.92
C PHE A 32 18.41 -7.39 -4.89
N GLN A 33 19.33 -8.07 -5.58
CA GLN A 33 20.72 -7.61 -5.72
C GLN A 33 20.79 -6.26 -6.45
N ASP A 34 20.07 -6.10 -7.55
CA ASP A 34 20.03 -4.85 -8.31
C ASP A 34 19.45 -3.71 -7.46
N ALA A 35 18.33 -3.96 -6.75
CA ALA A 35 17.73 -2.96 -5.85
C ALA A 35 18.67 -2.57 -4.70
N PHE A 36 19.42 -3.53 -4.15
CA PHE A 36 20.43 -3.29 -3.12
C PHE A 36 21.55 -2.39 -3.66
N MET A 37 22.10 -2.72 -4.83
CA MET A 37 23.19 -1.94 -5.44
C MET A 37 22.75 -0.54 -5.85
N GLN A 38 21.53 -0.37 -6.36
CA GLN A 38 20.96 0.96 -6.64
C GLN A 38 20.80 1.82 -5.38
N THR A 39 20.62 1.18 -4.22
CA THR A 39 20.53 1.86 -2.92
C THR A 39 21.90 2.26 -2.40
N TYR A 40 22.90 1.40 -2.57
CA TYR A 40 24.28 1.67 -2.20
C TYR A 40 24.90 2.75 -3.11
N ARG A 41 24.77 2.58 -4.43
CA ARG A 41 25.27 3.49 -5.46
C ARG A 41 24.22 3.68 -6.55
N PRO A 42 23.49 4.81 -6.54
CA PRO A 42 22.49 5.11 -7.56
C PRO A 42 23.11 5.11 -8.97
N GLY A 43 22.48 4.40 -9.91
CA GLY A 43 22.98 4.28 -11.29
C GLY A 43 23.99 3.15 -11.51
N PHE A 44 24.25 2.31 -10.50
CA PHE A 44 25.07 1.11 -10.68
C PHE A 44 24.42 0.11 -11.65
N SER A 45 25.22 -0.42 -12.58
CA SER A 45 24.81 -1.47 -13.53
C SER A 45 25.86 -2.56 -13.54
N LEU A 46 25.42 -3.81 -13.38
CA LEU A 46 26.29 -4.99 -13.57
C LEU A 46 26.60 -5.27 -15.04
N TYR A 47 25.84 -4.69 -15.97
CA TYR A 47 26.02 -4.88 -17.40
C TYR A 47 26.90 -3.75 -17.95
N SER A 48 28.13 -4.11 -18.33
CA SER A 48 29.05 -3.30 -19.14
C SER A 48 29.60 -4.17 -20.28
N GLU A 49 29.93 -3.56 -21.41
CA GLU A 49 30.55 -4.23 -22.56
C GLU A 49 32.05 -4.51 -22.32
N SER A 50 32.66 -3.88 -21.30
CA SER A 50 34.07 -4.06 -20.94
C SER A 50 34.24 -5.11 -19.83
N GLU A 51 35.12 -6.10 -20.04
CA GLU A 51 35.44 -7.12 -19.03
C GLU A 51 36.12 -6.53 -17.77
N GLU A 52 36.83 -5.42 -17.91
CA GLU A 52 37.48 -4.73 -16.80
C GLU A 52 36.44 -4.08 -15.87
N ASP A 53 35.42 -3.46 -16.45
CA ASP A 53 34.31 -2.85 -15.71
C ASP A 53 33.48 -3.90 -14.97
N VAL A 54 33.29 -5.09 -15.56
CA VAL A 54 32.59 -6.20 -14.91
C VAL A 54 33.38 -6.71 -13.70
N LYS A 55 34.72 -6.80 -13.79
CA LYS A 55 35.56 -7.19 -12.65
C LYS A 55 35.53 -6.14 -11.54
N ALA A 56 35.58 -4.84 -11.88
CA ALA A 56 35.45 -3.76 -10.92
C ALA A 56 34.07 -3.76 -10.22
N ALA A 57 32.99 -3.99 -10.99
CA ALA A 57 31.64 -4.09 -10.45
C ALA A 57 31.48 -5.27 -9.48
N ASN A 58 32.11 -6.42 -9.77
CA ASN A 58 32.11 -7.59 -8.87
C ASN A 58 32.90 -7.33 -7.58
N ALA A 59 34.01 -6.59 -7.64
CA ALA A 59 34.72 -6.18 -6.42
C ALA A 59 33.90 -5.19 -5.57
N GLU A 60 33.15 -4.28 -6.20
CA GLU A 60 32.24 -3.37 -5.48
C GLU A 60 31.10 -4.11 -4.78
N LEU A 61 30.55 -5.17 -5.41
CA LEU A 61 29.51 -6.04 -4.83
C LEU A 61 29.95 -6.65 -3.48
N ASP A 62 31.19 -7.11 -3.37
CA ASP A 62 31.71 -7.73 -2.14
C ASP A 62 31.85 -6.72 -0.97
N SER A 63 31.99 -5.44 -1.29
CA SER A 63 32.16 -4.36 -0.30
C SER A 63 30.85 -3.61 0.03
N ALA A 64 29.78 -3.86 -0.73
CA ALA A 64 28.56 -3.09 -0.66
C ALA A 64 27.80 -3.38 0.64
N THR A 65 27.48 -2.31 1.37
CA THR A 65 26.73 -2.39 2.63
C THR A 65 25.64 -1.33 2.68
N ILE A 66 24.47 -1.68 3.21
CA ILE A 66 23.35 -0.75 3.43
C ILE A 66 22.96 -0.72 4.90
N THR A 67 22.31 0.34 5.34
CA THR A 67 21.76 0.45 6.70
C THR A 67 20.27 0.14 6.73
N LEU A 68 19.74 -0.20 7.91
CA LEU A 68 18.32 -0.49 8.10
C LEU A 68 17.41 0.69 7.69
N SER A 69 17.90 1.93 7.85
CA SER A 69 17.19 3.15 7.41
C SER A 69 17.01 3.27 5.90
N GLN A 70 17.86 2.60 5.11
CA GLN A 70 17.84 2.64 3.65
C GLN A 70 16.92 1.57 3.03
N LEU A 71 16.40 0.62 3.82
CA LEU A 71 15.47 -0.42 3.35
C LEU A 71 14.21 0.13 2.63
N PRO A 72 13.55 1.21 3.10
CA PRO A 72 12.41 1.77 2.38
C PRO A 72 12.80 2.31 0.99
N VAL A 73 14.02 2.87 0.85
CA VAL A 73 14.53 3.35 -0.43
C VAL A 73 14.84 2.18 -1.36
N MET A 74 15.44 1.11 -0.83
CA MET A 74 15.66 -0.14 -1.56
C MET A 74 14.35 -0.72 -2.11
N LEU A 75 13.29 -0.77 -1.30
CA LEU A 75 11.98 -1.23 -1.78
C LEU A 75 11.43 -0.35 -2.90
N ARG A 76 11.68 0.96 -2.89
CA ARG A 76 11.25 1.83 -4.00
C ARG A 76 11.96 1.48 -5.31
N TYR A 77 13.25 1.11 -5.25
CA TYR A 77 13.98 0.64 -6.42
C TYR A 77 13.51 -0.73 -6.89
N LEU A 78 13.24 -1.66 -5.96
CA LEU A 78 12.71 -2.99 -6.27
C LEU A 78 11.36 -2.91 -7.01
N TYR A 79 10.44 -2.08 -6.53
CA TYR A 79 9.12 -1.88 -7.14
C TYR A 79 9.14 -0.87 -8.30
N LYS A 80 10.32 -0.38 -8.72
CA LYS A 80 10.51 0.59 -9.82
C LYS A 80 9.57 1.81 -9.70
N CYS A 81 9.45 2.35 -8.48
CA CYS A 81 8.55 3.46 -8.21
C CYS A 81 8.99 4.74 -8.95
N PRO A 82 8.07 5.46 -9.64
CA PRO A 82 8.38 6.75 -10.24
C PRO A 82 8.87 7.78 -9.22
N LYS A 83 9.68 8.75 -9.66
CA LYS A 83 10.18 9.83 -8.78
C LYS A 83 9.00 10.57 -8.12
N GLY A 84 9.05 10.69 -6.79
CA GLY A 84 8.03 11.40 -6.00
C GLY A 84 6.78 10.58 -5.65
N VAL A 85 6.61 9.37 -6.20
CA VAL A 85 5.50 8.48 -5.86
C VAL A 85 6.04 7.27 -5.10
N ASP A 86 5.29 6.84 -4.09
CA ASP A 86 5.61 5.66 -3.29
C ASP A 86 4.51 4.62 -3.46
N ASN A 87 4.72 3.72 -4.43
CA ASN A 87 3.78 2.64 -4.77
C ASN A 87 4.16 1.31 -4.12
N VAL A 88 5.09 1.31 -3.16
CA VAL A 88 5.50 0.07 -2.48
C VAL A 88 4.34 -0.41 -1.61
N PRO A 89 3.90 -1.68 -1.74
CA PRO A 89 2.86 -2.25 -0.89
C PRO A 89 3.16 -2.10 0.60
N GLY A 90 2.16 -1.70 1.38
CA GLY A 90 2.29 -1.57 2.83
C GLY A 90 2.65 -2.91 3.49
N SER A 91 2.08 -4.00 2.98
CA SER A 91 2.35 -5.38 3.40
C SER A 91 3.83 -5.77 3.22
N ALA A 92 4.46 -5.38 2.11
CA ALA A 92 5.87 -5.66 1.85
C ALA A 92 6.78 -4.85 2.79
N ARG A 93 6.44 -3.59 3.07
CA ARG A 93 7.19 -2.73 4.01
C ARG A 93 7.17 -3.28 5.44
N THR A 94 6.00 -3.70 5.91
CA THR A 94 5.86 -4.24 7.26
C THR A 94 6.61 -5.55 7.39
N LEU A 95 6.49 -6.45 6.42
CA LEU A 95 7.17 -7.75 6.42
C LEU A 95 8.69 -7.59 6.44
N VAL A 96 9.25 -6.82 5.51
CA VAL A 96 10.70 -6.56 5.45
C VAL A 96 11.18 -5.83 6.69
N GLY A 97 10.48 -4.77 7.12
CA GLY A 97 10.84 -4.01 8.31
C GLY A 97 10.82 -4.85 9.58
N GLN A 98 9.89 -5.79 9.73
CA GLN A 98 9.83 -6.69 10.87
C GLN A 98 10.95 -7.73 10.83
N ALA A 99 11.19 -8.38 9.69
CA ALA A 99 12.22 -9.40 9.54
C ALA A 99 13.62 -8.85 9.90
N PHE A 100 14.01 -7.72 9.31
CA PHE A 100 15.32 -7.12 9.57
C PHE A 100 15.46 -6.55 10.99
N ARG A 101 14.38 -6.12 11.65
CA ARG A 101 14.41 -5.68 13.06
C ARG A 101 14.56 -6.85 14.03
N LEU A 102 13.96 -8.00 13.74
CA LEU A 102 14.06 -9.19 14.58
C LEU A 102 15.49 -9.74 14.61
N GLN A 103 16.20 -9.66 13.49
CA GLN A 103 17.55 -10.19 13.37
C GLN A 103 18.64 -9.21 13.86
N ASN A 104 18.49 -7.91 13.59
CA ASN A 104 19.50 -6.88 13.87
C ASN A 104 19.18 -6.01 15.10
N GLY A 105 18.08 -6.29 15.80
CA GLY A 105 17.62 -5.49 16.93
C GLY A 105 17.06 -4.11 16.53
N ALA A 106 16.80 -3.26 17.53
CA ALA A 106 16.17 -1.95 17.33
C ALA A 106 17.14 -0.85 16.81
N GLY A 107 18.41 -1.17 16.61
CA GLY A 107 19.44 -0.21 16.20
C GLY A 107 19.35 0.11 14.71
N SER A 108 19.13 1.38 14.37
CA SER A 108 19.03 1.85 12.97
C SER A 108 20.37 1.92 12.22
N SER A 109 21.49 1.83 12.94
CA SER A 109 22.85 2.08 12.42
C SER A 109 23.61 0.82 11.99
N GLN A 110 23.01 -0.36 12.11
CA GLN A 110 23.70 -1.60 11.73
C GLN A 110 23.82 -1.71 10.21
N SER A 111 25.03 -1.98 9.73
CA SER A 111 25.34 -2.26 8.33
C SER A 111 24.96 -3.70 7.99
N ILE A 112 24.32 -3.87 6.84
CA ILE A 112 23.87 -5.14 6.27
C ILE A 112 24.66 -5.34 4.99
N ASP A 113 25.41 -6.44 4.92
CA ASP A 113 26.12 -6.90 3.74
C ASP A 113 25.15 -7.58 2.75
N LEU A 114 25.56 -7.63 1.47
CA LEU A 114 24.74 -8.20 0.41
C LEU A 114 24.39 -9.67 0.64
N ALA A 115 25.32 -10.48 1.14
CA ALA A 115 25.10 -11.92 1.35
C ALA A 115 24.04 -12.17 2.43
N THR A 116 24.16 -11.51 3.59
CA THR A 116 23.14 -11.58 4.64
C THR A 116 21.80 -11.03 4.16
N PHE A 117 21.80 -9.93 3.39
CA PHE A 117 20.58 -9.37 2.83
C PHE A 117 19.85 -10.37 1.93
N LEU A 118 20.54 -10.99 0.98
CA LEU A 118 19.94 -11.95 0.04
C LEU A 118 19.39 -13.19 0.76
N ALA A 119 20.12 -13.72 1.75
CA ALA A 119 19.65 -14.85 2.56
C ALA A 119 18.37 -14.53 3.33
N GLN A 120 18.27 -13.32 3.89
CA GLN A 120 17.06 -12.86 4.59
C GLN A 120 15.90 -12.62 3.64
N MET A 121 16.15 -12.04 2.46
CA MET A 121 15.11 -11.84 1.46
C MET A 121 14.54 -13.16 0.95
N ASP A 122 15.36 -14.22 0.82
CA ASP A 122 14.88 -15.56 0.49
C ASP A 122 13.93 -16.11 1.58
N GLU A 123 14.29 -15.95 2.85
CA GLU A 123 13.44 -16.36 3.97
C GLU A 123 12.12 -15.59 4.01
N ILE A 124 12.17 -14.28 3.77
CA ILE A 124 11.01 -13.40 3.62
C ILE A 124 10.11 -13.88 2.47
N CYS A 125 10.70 -14.27 1.34
CA CYS A 125 9.96 -14.77 0.19
C CYS A 125 9.25 -16.10 0.51
N ARG A 126 9.94 -17.03 1.16
CA ARG A 126 9.34 -18.30 1.64
C ARG A 126 8.19 -18.04 2.62
N HIS A 127 8.38 -17.12 3.56
CA HIS A 127 7.33 -16.73 4.50
C HIS A 127 6.12 -16.11 3.79
N SER A 128 6.36 -15.17 2.88
CA SER A 128 5.32 -14.53 2.06
C SER A 128 4.53 -15.53 1.22
N GLN A 129 5.20 -16.52 0.62
CA GLN A 129 4.56 -17.58 -0.16
C GLN A 129 3.67 -18.46 0.72
N SER A 130 4.13 -18.84 1.91
CA SER A 130 3.34 -19.61 2.89
C SER A 130 2.09 -18.84 3.34
N MET A 131 2.23 -17.55 3.65
CA MET A 131 1.11 -16.67 3.98
C MET A 131 0.10 -16.56 2.84
N ALA A 132 0.58 -16.44 1.60
CA ALA A 132 -0.28 -16.38 0.42
C ALA A 132 -1.05 -17.69 0.20
N ALA A 133 -0.40 -18.85 0.39
CA ALA A 133 -1.04 -20.16 0.33
C ALA A 133 -2.12 -20.32 1.42
N ALA A 134 -1.83 -19.90 2.66
CA ALA A 134 -2.80 -19.87 3.74
C ALA A 134 -3.99 -18.91 3.46
N SER A 135 -3.71 -17.77 2.82
CA SER A 135 -4.74 -16.79 2.42
C SER A 135 -5.73 -17.35 1.40
N ALA A 136 -5.28 -18.23 0.48
CA ALA A 136 -6.18 -18.89 -0.46
C ALA A 136 -7.24 -19.74 0.26
N HIS A 137 -6.88 -20.42 1.36
CA HIS A 137 -7.83 -21.13 2.21
C HIS A 137 -8.78 -20.18 2.95
N ASN A 138 -8.29 -18.99 3.29
CA ASN A 138 -9.09 -17.97 3.97
C ASN A 138 -10.15 -17.32 3.08
N ALA A 139 -10.09 -17.45 1.74
CA ALA A 139 -11.04 -16.82 0.82
C ALA A 139 -12.53 -17.13 1.12
N TYR A 140 -12.82 -18.25 1.78
CA TYR A 140 -14.18 -18.67 2.14
C TYR A 140 -14.54 -18.43 3.62
N LEU A 141 -13.60 -17.95 4.44
CA LEU A 141 -13.86 -17.66 5.85
C LEU A 141 -14.59 -16.33 6.03
N LYS A 142 -15.34 -16.22 7.14
CA LYS A 142 -16.10 -15.01 7.52
C LYS A 142 -15.23 -13.75 7.52
N ASN A 143 -13.98 -13.88 7.97
CA ASN A 143 -13.01 -12.79 8.06
C ASN A 143 -11.90 -12.90 6.99
N GLY A 144 -12.20 -13.60 5.89
CA GLY A 144 -11.20 -14.09 4.94
C GLY A 144 -10.55 -13.05 4.04
N LEU A 145 -11.38 -12.24 3.39
CA LEU A 145 -10.94 -11.22 2.44
C LEU A 145 -11.15 -9.84 3.08
N PRO A 146 -10.13 -8.97 3.15
CA PRO A 146 -10.26 -7.64 3.73
C PRO A 146 -11.30 -6.80 2.98
N THR A 147 -11.49 -7.05 1.69
CA THR A 147 -12.45 -6.38 0.80
C THR A 147 -13.90 -6.80 1.05
N ARG A 148 -14.14 -7.96 1.70
CA ARG A 148 -15.47 -8.54 1.93
C ARG A 148 -15.90 -8.34 3.38
N GLU A 149 -17.06 -7.72 3.59
CA GLU A 149 -17.68 -7.58 4.92
C GLU A 149 -18.73 -8.64 5.22
N PHE A 150 -19.35 -9.21 4.19
CA PHE A 150 -20.44 -10.16 4.34
C PHE A 150 -20.14 -11.45 3.58
N VAL A 151 -20.36 -12.57 4.25
CA VAL A 151 -20.31 -13.90 3.61
C VAL A 151 -21.70 -14.40 3.24
N SER A 152 -22.73 -14.00 3.98
CA SER A 152 -24.12 -14.37 3.71
C SER A 152 -24.91 -13.18 3.18
N ASN A 153 -25.66 -13.41 2.09
CA ASN A 153 -26.60 -12.41 1.56
C ASN A 153 -27.70 -12.07 2.58
N LEU A 154 -28.12 -13.03 3.40
CA LEU A 154 -29.15 -12.82 4.42
C LEU A 154 -28.68 -11.85 5.51
N ASP A 155 -27.42 -11.96 5.93
CA ASP A 155 -26.80 -11.03 6.88
C ASP A 155 -26.69 -9.62 6.29
N PHE A 156 -26.25 -9.52 5.03
CA PHE A 156 -26.21 -8.25 4.30
C PHE A 156 -27.59 -7.58 4.22
N ARG A 157 -28.64 -8.33 3.84
CA ARG A 157 -30.00 -7.81 3.76
C ARG A 157 -30.55 -7.40 5.13
N ALA A 158 -30.27 -8.17 6.18
CA ALA A 158 -30.70 -7.85 7.53
C ALA A 158 -30.10 -6.53 8.04
N LYS A 159 -28.84 -6.24 7.72
CA LYS A 159 -28.20 -4.96 8.03
C LYS A 159 -28.69 -3.81 7.14
N LEU A 160 -28.94 -4.08 5.86
CA LEU A 160 -29.46 -3.12 4.91
C LEU A 160 -30.84 -2.59 5.32
N VAL A 161 -31.76 -3.47 5.74
CA VAL A 161 -33.09 -3.09 6.24
C VAL A 161 -33.01 -2.24 7.51
N LYS A 162 -31.97 -2.42 8.32
CA LYS A 162 -31.72 -1.64 9.54
C LYS A 162 -30.99 -0.31 9.27
N HIS A 163 -30.73 0.03 8.00
CA HIS A 163 -29.92 1.19 7.61
C HIS A 163 -28.53 1.21 8.27
N GLN A 164 -27.98 0.04 8.59
CA GLN A 164 -26.66 -0.06 9.17
C GLN A 164 -25.61 0.17 8.05
N ARG A 165 -24.73 1.15 8.25
CA ARG A 165 -23.64 1.45 7.32
C ARG A 165 -22.60 0.33 7.32
N MET A 166 -21.87 0.23 6.21
CA MET A 166 -20.68 -0.61 6.09
C MET A 166 -19.64 -0.20 7.13
N GLU A 167 -18.89 -1.17 7.66
CA GLU A 167 -17.92 -0.91 8.73
C GLU A 167 -16.59 -0.36 8.19
N LYS A 168 -16.13 -0.87 7.04
CA LYS A 168 -14.86 -0.47 6.42
C LYS A 168 -15.10 0.55 5.33
N ASP A 169 -14.17 1.51 5.21
CA ASP A 169 -14.24 2.52 4.17
C ASP A 169 -13.98 1.90 2.78
N PRO A 170 -14.53 2.48 1.70
CA PRO A 170 -14.26 2.01 0.33
C PRO A 170 -12.76 1.96 -0.01
N ARG A 171 -11.97 2.89 0.55
CA ARG A 171 -10.50 2.98 0.37
C ARG A 171 -9.73 1.83 1.02
N ASP A 172 -10.30 1.20 2.05
CA ASP A 172 -9.70 0.02 2.69
C ASP A 172 -9.98 -1.26 1.90
N LYS A 173 -10.99 -1.23 1.01
CA LYS A 173 -11.46 -2.40 0.23
C LYS A 173 -10.91 -2.41 -1.20
N ALA A 174 -10.61 -1.25 -1.77
CA ALA A 174 -10.17 -1.13 -3.14
C ALA A 174 -9.04 -0.11 -3.25
N LEU A 175 -8.08 -0.38 -4.13
CA LEU A 175 -6.96 0.53 -4.42
C LEU A 175 -7.42 1.78 -5.20
N ALA A 176 -8.47 1.62 -6.00
CA ALA A 176 -9.01 2.65 -6.87
C ALA A 176 -10.55 2.65 -6.81
N PRO A 177 -11.21 3.78 -7.14
CA PRO A 177 -12.66 3.84 -7.20
C PRO A 177 -13.19 2.90 -8.28
N VAL A 178 -14.08 1.97 -7.89
CA VAL A 178 -14.66 0.95 -8.80
C VAL A 178 -15.85 1.50 -9.59
N THR A 179 -16.52 2.53 -9.07
CA THR A 179 -17.66 3.17 -9.71
C THR A 179 -17.51 4.68 -9.70
N ASP A 180 -18.14 5.36 -10.67
CA ASP A 180 -18.08 6.81 -10.80
C ASP A 180 -18.58 7.54 -9.54
N SER A 181 -19.61 7.00 -8.87
CA SER A 181 -20.10 7.55 -7.61
C SER A 181 -19.06 7.53 -6.49
N ILE A 182 -18.16 6.54 -6.49
CA ILE A 182 -17.09 6.41 -5.49
C ILE A 182 -15.95 7.38 -5.81
N THR A 183 -15.76 7.77 -7.08
CA THR A 183 -14.76 8.79 -7.45
C THR A 183 -15.01 10.11 -6.72
N MET A 184 -16.29 10.46 -6.54
CA MET A 184 -16.73 11.60 -5.76
C MET A 184 -16.51 11.33 -4.27
N GLY A 185 -15.44 11.86 -3.70
CA GLY A 185 -15.07 11.69 -2.30
C GLY A 185 -13.93 10.69 -2.06
N TRP A 186 -13.37 10.09 -3.12
CA TRP A 186 -12.18 9.23 -3.00
C TRP A 186 -10.95 10.01 -2.55
N TYR A 187 -10.72 11.17 -3.16
CA TYR A 187 -9.62 12.07 -2.84
C TYR A 187 -10.09 13.23 -1.95
N PRO A 188 -9.26 13.67 -0.99
CA PRO A 188 -9.55 14.89 -0.24
C PRO A 188 -9.61 16.08 -1.21
N PRO A 189 -10.45 17.10 -0.93
CA PRO A 189 -10.58 18.25 -1.81
C PRO A 189 -9.23 18.97 -1.96
N THR A 190 -8.76 19.09 -3.20
CA THR A 190 -7.48 19.74 -3.53
C THR A 190 -7.53 21.26 -3.30
N ILE A 191 -8.73 21.85 -3.37
CA ILE A 191 -8.93 23.29 -3.22
C ILE A 191 -9.42 23.58 -1.80
N ILE A 192 -8.55 24.18 -0.99
CA ILE A 192 -8.91 24.66 0.34
C ILE A 192 -9.55 26.04 0.19
N THR A 193 -10.87 26.09 0.06
CA THR A 193 -11.61 27.36 0.09
C THR A 193 -11.77 27.83 1.53
N LYS A 194 -11.28 29.02 1.87
CA LYS A 194 -11.58 29.65 3.16
C LYS A 194 -13.05 30.04 3.20
N ARG A 195 -13.87 29.25 3.91
CA ARG A 195 -15.28 29.58 4.12
C ARG A 195 -15.38 30.80 5.04
N MET A 196 -16.14 31.81 4.62
CA MET A 196 -16.59 32.92 5.46
C MET A 196 -18.08 32.73 5.74
N PRO A 197 -18.46 31.84 6.67
CA PRO A 197 -19.87 31.65 6.99
C PRO A 197 -20.40 32.90 7.68
N ASN A 198 -21.59 33.36 7.28
CA ASN A 198 -22.33 34.35 8.03
C ASN A 198 -22.69 33.74 9.38
N LYS A 199 -22.01 34.18 10.45
CA LYS A 199 -22.32 33.79 11.83
C LYS A 199 -23.30 34.82 12.40
N SER A 200 -24.27 34.35 13.18
CA SER A 200 -25.11 35.26 13.97
C SER A 200 -24.22 36.05 14.93
N CYS A 201 -24.22 37.37 14.81
CA CYS A 201 -23.60 38.27 15.78
C CYS A 201 -24.48 38.43 17.01
N GLU A 202 -23.92 38.95 18.11
CA GLU A 202 -24.64 39.08 19.39
C GLU A 202 -25.92 39.94 19.26
N GLU A 203 -25.91 40.95 18.37
CA GLU A 203 -27.07 41.77 18.06
C GLU A 203 -28.20 40.95 17.41
N THR A 204 -27.87 40.08 16.45
CA THR A 204 -28.87 39.20 15.82
C THR A 204 -29.38 38.14 16.78
N ARG A 205 -28.54 37.67 17.71
CA ARG A 205 -28.94 36.72 18.76
C ARG A 205 -29.85 37.40 19.79
N PHE A 206 -29.53 38.61 20.20
CA PHE A 206 -30.34 39.43 21.10
C PHE A 206 -31.68 39.79 20.46
N ALA A 207 -31.69 40.24 19.20
CA ALA A 207 -32.93 40.49 18.46
C ALA A 207 -33.80 39.24 18.37
N SER A 208 -33.21 38.07 18.09
CA SER A 208 -33.95 36.79 18.11
C SER A 208 -34.52 36.46 19.49
N ALA A 209 -33.76 36.75 20.56
CA ALA A 209 -34.21 36.53 21.94
C ALA A 209 -35.35 37.49 22.34
N MET A 210 -35.28 38.76 21.95
CA MET A 210 -36.32 39.76 22.18
C MET A 210 -37.63 39.39 21.46
N VAL A 211 -37.55 38.98 20.20
CA VAL A 211 -38.72 38.49 19.44
C VAL A 211 -39.30 37.23 20.09
N LYS A 212 -38.45 36.30 20.55
CA LYS A 212 -38.91 35.11 21.30
C LYS A 212 -39.54 35.45 22.65
N ALA A 213 -39.09 36.52 23.30
CA ALA A 213 -39.66 37.03 24.54
C ALA A 213 -40.96 37.83 24.33
N GLY A 214 -41.44 37.96 23.09
CA GLY A 214 -42.68 38.66 22.75
C GLY A 214 -42.54 40.18 22.68
N VAL A 215 -41.32 40.71 22.68
CA VAL A 215 -41.05 42.15 22.52
C VAL A 215 -40.94 42.45 21.02
N TYR A 216 -42.01 42.98 20.44
CA TYR A 216 -42.04 43.46 19.06
C TYR A 216 -41.84 44.97 19.04
N TYR A 217 -40.79 45.44 18.38
CA TYR A 217 -40.64 46.85 18.02
C TYR A 217 -41.39 47.07 16.69
N TYR A 218 -42.60 47.61 16.78
CA TYR A 218 -43.31 48.20 15.64
C TYR A 218 -42.93 49.66 15.52
#